data_AF-A0A503Y8M7-F1
#
_entry.id   AF-A0A503Y8M7-F1
#
_cell.length_a   1.000
_cell.length_b   1.000
_cell.length_c   1.000
_cell.angle_alpha   90.00
_cell.angle_beta   90.00
_cell.angle_gamma   90.00
#
_symmetry.space_group_name_H-M   'P 1'
#
loop_
_entity.id
_entity.type
_entity.pdbx_description
1 polymer ?
#
loop_
_entity_poly.entity_id
_entity_poly.type
_entity_poly.pdbx_seq_one_letter_code
_entity_poly.pdbx_strand_id
1 'polypeptide(L)'
;MMLRFDKLGVVIAAIAAYAAFATPFATFRANRIVPGQARSIVEALPAMAGPLLLAVIVAAALVALLKTPLVLRLAASVITLAALALLIGVTGTFLTPAGNTFARVSPGSGFWLLVFAFTLLLADVLTRMNLSPWSRVGVLVVAALAIGLLLISGSWDSLSILKEYFNRADSFWAEGAKHVTLALGSLAAAVILGLPLGILCHRVERLRAGVLNVLNIVQTIPSIALFGLLIAPLGWVAAHVPGTAALGIRGIGTAPAFVALFLYSLLPVVANTVVGLAGVPRAANDAARGMGMTDRQRLFGVEFPLAFPVILTGIRIVLVQNIGLATIAALIGGGGFGVFVFQGVGQTAMDLVLLGAMPTVALAFAAAIILDAVIEMTSTKRRADPA
;
A
#
# COMPACT_ATOMS: atom_id res chain seq x y z
N MET A 1 -12.44 34.73 -22.51
CA MET A 1 -12.35 33.28 -22.18
C MET A 1 -12.56 33.14 -20.68
N MET A 2 -13.70 32.58 -20.23
CA MET A 2 -13.96 32.44 -18.78
C MET A 2 -13.06 31.34 -18.21
N LEU A 3 -12.18 31.71 -17.26
CA LEU A 3 -11.36 30.75 -16.51
C LEU A 3 -12.30 29.78 -15.75
N ARG A 4 -12.29 28.50 -16.13
CA ARG A 4 -13.08 27.47 -15.46
C ARG A 4 -12.17 26.68 -14.54
N PHE A 5 -12.47 26.70 -13.25
CA PHE A 5 -11.75 25.96 -12.21
C PHE A 5 -12.18 24.50 -12.16
N ASP A 6 -11.25 23.61 -11.81
CA ASP A 6 -11.50 22.21 -11.51
C ASP A 6 -11.54 21.99 -9.99
N LYS A 7 -12.56 21.31 -9.47
CA LYS A 7 -12.79 21.19 -8.02
C LYS A 7 -11.63 20.49 -7.30
N LEU A 8 -11.17 19.37 -7.85
CA LEU A 8 -10.02 18.65 -7.31
C LEU A 8 -8.72 19.43 -7.55
N GLY A 9 -8.60 20.03 -8.73
CA GLY A 9 -7.52 20.93 -9.11
C GLY A 9 -7.25 22.07 -8.11
N VAL A 10 -8.29 22.70 -7.59
CA VAL A 10 -8.17 23.75 -6.55
C VAL A 10 -7.50 23.22 -5.29
N VAL A 11 -7.90 22.02 -4.82
CA VAL A 11 -7.30 21.40 -3.63
C VAL A 11 -5.85 21.04 -3.87
N ILE A 12 -5.54 20.44 -5.04
CA ILE A 12 -4.16 20.08 -5.42
C ILE A 12 -3.27 21.34 -5.48
N ALA A 13 -3.76 22.41 -6.11
CA ALA A 13 -3.02 23.67 -6.22
C ALA A 13 -2.81 24.33 -4.85
N ALA A 14 -3.80 24.27 -3.95
CA ALA A 14 -3.67 24.79 -2.58
C ALA A 14 -2.63 24.02 -1.76
N ILE A 15 -2.64 22.67 -1.83
CA ILE A 15 -1.63 21.83 -1.18
C ILE A 15 -0.25 22.14 -1.75
N ALA A 16 -0.12 22.21 -3.07
CA ALA A 16 1.16 22.50 -3.73
C ALA A 16 1.71 23.88 -3.35
N ALA A 17 0.86 24.91 -3.28
CA ALA A 17 1.25 26.26 -2.87
C ALA A 17 1.70 26.28 -1.40
N TYR A 18 0.92 25.69 -0.49
CA TYR A 18 1.31 25.58 0.92
C TYR A 18 2.61 24.82 1.09
N ALA A 19 2.77 23.69 0.39
CA ALA A 19 3.94 22.85 0.47
C ALA A 19 5.21 23.55 -0.07
N ALA A 20 5.09 24.29 -1.17
CA ALA A 20 6.21 24.98 -1.80
C ALA A 20 6.69 26.21 -1.02
N PHE A 21 5.77 26.95 -0.38
CA PHE A 21 6.08 28.27 0.19
C PHE A 21 6.03 28.34 1.73
N ALA A 22 5.29 27.46 2.40
CA ALA A 22 5.08 27.52 3.85
C ALA A 22 5.77 26.39 4.63
N THR A 23 6.35 25.39 3.94
CA THR A 23 6.94 24.21 4.59
C THR A 23 8.33 23.90 4.06
N PRO A 24 9.20 23.24 4.85
CA PRO A 24 10.56 22.90 4.41
C PRO A 24 10.55 21.85 3.29
N PHE A 25 11.37 22.08 2.27
CA PHE A 25 11.64 21.11 1.20
C PHE A 25 12.57 20.00 1.67
N ALA A 26 13.61 20.37 2.41
CA ALA A 26 14.57 19.44 3.01
C ALA A 26 14.89 19.84 4.45
N THR A 27 15.35 18.88 5.23
CA THR A 27 15.88 19.09 6.59
C THR A 27 17.34 18.70 6.61
N PHE A 28 18.21 19.61 7.04
CA PHE A 28 19.63 19.34 7.26
C PHE A 28 19.91 19.14 8.75
N ARG A 29 20.65 18.09 9.10
CA ARG A 29 21.18 17.86 10.46
C ARG A 29 22.68 17.58 10.37
N ALA A 30 23.46 18.22 11.23
CA ALA A 30 24.91 17.99 11.29
C ALA A 30 25.26 16.55 11.69
N ASN A 31 24.42 15.92 12.53
CA ASN A 31 24.47 14.51 12.90
C ASN A 31 23.08 14.08 13.45
N ARG A 32 22.96 12.85 13.99
CA ARG A 32 21.68 12.33 14.51
C ARG A 32 21.19 12.99 15.82
N ILE A 33 22.03 13.76 16.49
CA ILE A 33 21.74 14.34 17.82
C ILE A 33 21.31 15.82 17.67
N VAL A 34 21.91 16.54 16.72
CA VAL A 34 21.64 17.96 16.50
C VAL A 34 20.25 18.15 15.86
N PRO A 35 19.44 19.10 16.35
CA PRO A 35 18.15 19.45 15.75
C PRO A 35 18.26 19.81 14.27
N GLY A 36 17.24 19.46 13.50
CA GLY A 36 17.18 19.73 12.07
C GLY A 36 16.94 21.21 11.75
N GLN A 37 17.71 21.73 10.81
CA GLN A 37 17.48 23.01 10.17
C GLN A 37 16.57 22.81 8.96
N ALA A 38 15.40 23.45 9.02
CA ALA A 38 14.46 23.52 7.91
C ALA A 38 15.07 24.34 6.76
N ARG A 39 15.02 23.79 5.53
CA ARG A 39 15.48 24.47 4.32
C ARG A 39 14.34 24.58 3.32
N SER A 40 14.08 25.81 2.86
CA SER A 40 13.15 26.09 1.76
C SER A 40 13.68 25.51 0.44
N ILE A 41 12.86 25.48 -0.62
CA ILE A 41 13.28 24.99 -1.94
C ILE A 41 14.52 25.74 -2.46
N VAL A 42 14.58 27.06 -2.25
CA VAL A 42 15.67 27.91 -2.74
C VAL A 42 16.95 27.72 -1.93
N GLU A 43 16.84 27.49 -0.62
CA GLU A 43 18.00 27.24 0.25
C GLU A 43 18.54 25.81 0.14
N ALA A 44 17.69 24.85 -0.19
CA ALA A 44 18.03 23.44 -0.23
C ALA A 44 18.76 23.02 -1.53
N LEU A 45 18.77 23.89 -2.54
CA LEU A 45 19.23 23.57 -3.89
C LEU A 45 20.24 24.61 -4.41
N PRO A 46 21.09 24.23 -5.39
CA PRO A 46 21.96 25.17 -6.09
C PRO A 46 21.19 26.34 -6.73
N ALA A 47 21.87 27.47 -6.92
CA ALA A 47 21.28 28.77 -7.23
C ALA A 47 20.22 28.78 -8.36
N MET A 48 20.40 28.02 -9.44
CA MET A 48 19.44 27.95 -10.55
C MET A 48 18.39 26.85 -10.39
N ALA A 49 18.67 25.80 -9.63
CA ALA A 49 17.79 24.64 -9.51
C ALA A 49 16.56 24.93 -8.64
N GLY A 50 16.72 25.68 -7.54
CA GLY A 50 15.61 26.04 -6.65
C GLY A 50 14.52 26.87 -7.34
N PRO A 51 14.86 28.02 -7.95
CA PRO A 51 13.90 28.83 -8.69
C PRO A 51 13.26 28.10 -9.88
N LEU A 52 14.02 27.26 -10.60
CA LEU A 52 13.50 26.44 -11.68
C LEU A 52 12.43 25.44 -11.18
N LEU A 53 12.70 24.75 -10.07
CA LEU A 53 11.74 23.84 -9.46
C LEU A 53 10.46 24.56 -9.01
N LEU A 54 10.59 25.74 -8.41
CA LEU A 54 9.43 26.57 -8.07
C LEU A 54 8.61 26.94 -9.31
N ALA A 55 9.26 27.34 -10.41
CA ALA A 55 8.57 27.64 -11.65
C ALA A 55 7.81 26.43 -12.20
N VAL A 56 8.43 25.24 -12.17
CA VAL A 56 7.77 23.97 -12.56
C VAL A 56 6.57 23.66 -11.67
N ILE A 57 6.70 23.79 -10.35
CA ILE A 57 5.61 23.55 -9.39
C ILE A 57 4.46 24.53 -9.62
N VAL A 58 4.75 25.83 -9.78
CA VAL A 58 3.73 26.86 -10.02
C VAL A 58 3.02 26.61 -11.34
N ALA A 59 3.75 26.33 -12.41
CA ALA A 59 3.16 26.00 -13.71
C ALA A 59 2.25 24.77 -13.62
N ALA A 60 2.69 23.70 -12.95
CA ALA A 60 1.90 22.49 -12.76
C ALA A 60 0.67 22.72 -11.86
N ALA A 61 0.79 23.56 -10.83
CA ALA A 61 -0.32 23.95 -9.97
C ALA A 61 -1.37 24.77 -10.74
N LEU A 62 -0.95 25.67 -11.63
CA LEU A 62 -1.87 26.39 -12.52
C LEU A 62 -2.57 25.44 -13.51
N VAL A 63 -1.85 24.48 -14.07
CA VAL A 63 -2.43 23.42 -14.92
C VAL A 63 -3.47 22.60 -14.14
N ALA A 64 -3.20 22.26 -12.89
CA ALA A 64 -4.13 21.55 -12.02
C ALA A 64 -5.37 22.41 -11.70
N LEU A 65 -5.17 23.68 -11.34
CA LEU A 65 -6.22 24.62 -10.92
C LEU A 65 -7.31 24.82 -11.99
N LEU A 66 -6.91 24.85 -13.26
CA LEU A 66 -7.78 25.12 -14.39
C LEU A 66 -8.28 23.82 -15.05
N LYS A 67 -9.42 23.91 -15.75
CA LYS A 67 -9.92 22.85 -16.63
C LYS A 67 -9.06 22.76 -17.90
N THR A 68 -7.94 22.09 -17.79
CA THR A 68 -6.96 21.84 -18.86
C THR A 68 -7.14 20.46 -19.50
N PRO A 69 -6.64 20.24 -20.73
CA PRO A 69 -6.64 18.93 -21.37
C PRO A 69 -5.89 17.87 -20.54
N LEU A 70 -6.36 16.62 -20.58
CA LEU A 70 -5.76 15.51 -19.80
C LEU A 70 -4.27 15.29 -20.10
N VAL A 71 -3.86 15.44 -21.36
CA VAL A 71 -2.44 15.30 -21.76
C VAL A 71 -1.55 16.34 -21.07
N LEU A 72 -2.04 17.57 -20.91
CA LEU A 72 -1.29 18.63 -20.23
C LEU A 72 -1.18 18.36 -18.73
N ARG A 73 -2.26 17.86 -18.10
CA ARG A 73 -2.23 17.44 -16.68
C ARG A 73 -1.31 16.24 -16.46
N LEU A 74 -1.30 15.28 -17.38
CA LEU A 74 -0.38 14.14 -17.36
C LEU A 74 1.07 14.62 -17.42
N ALA A 75 1.39 15.45 -18.42
CA ALA A 75 2.73 16.01 -18.58
C ALA A 75 3.15 16.81 -17.35
N ALA A 76 2.29 17.69 -16.83
CA ALA A 76 2.56 18.48 -15.63
C ALA A 76 2.81 17.61 -14.40
N SER A 77 2.00 16.58 -14.15
CA SER A 77 2.21 15.67 -13.02
C SER A 77 3.50 14.85 -13.14
N VAL A 78 3.76 14.24 -14.30
CA VAL A 78 4.96 13.42 -14.53
C VAL A 78 6.24 14.25 -14.48
N ILE A 79 6.26 15.41 -15.15
CA ILE A 79 7.44 16.31 -15.15
C ILE A 79 7.73 16.79 -13.73
N THR A 80 6.72 17.24 -13.00
CA THR A 80 6.92 17.73 -11.63
C THR A 80 7.36 16.61 -10.68
N LEU A 81 6.77 15.42 -10.76
CA LEU A 81 7.20 14.28 -9.93
C LEU A 81 8.64 13.86 -10.25
N ALA A 82 9.02 13.83 -11.53
CA ALA A 82 10.40 13.54 -11.93
C ALA A 82 11.38 14.62 -11.45
N ALA A 83 11.03 15.90 -11.59
CA ALA A 83 11.83 17.01 -11.11
C ALA A 83 12.02 16.96 -9.58
N LEU A 84 10.95 16.69 -8.83
CA LEU A 84 11.02 16.49 -7.37
C LEU A 84 11.94 15.33 -7.01
N ALA A 85 11.77 14.18 -7.66
CA ALA A 85 12.57 12.98 -7.39
C ALA A 85 14.06 13.16 -7.71
N LEU A 86 14.40 13.87 -8.78
CA LEU A 86 15.79 14.17 -9.13
C LEU A 86 16.39 15.21 -8.18
N LEU A 87 15.69 16.32 -7.96
CA LEU A 87 16.24 17.45 -7.20
C LEU A 87 16.32 17.17 -5.71
N ILE A 88 15.45 16.32 -5.14
CA ILE A 88 15.61 15.93 -3.74
C ILE A 88 16.94 15.23 -3.49
N GLY A 89 17.41 14.39 -4.43
CA GLY A 89 18.73 13.75 -4.35
C GLY A 89 19.88 14.76 -4.35
N VAL A 90 19.76 15.82 -5.16
CA VAL A 90 20.74 16.92 -5.22
C VAL A 90 20.89 17.61 -3.86
N THR A 91 19.80 17.77 -3.10
CA THR A 91 19.86 18.41 -1.76
C THR A 91 20.84 17.70 -0.82
N GLY A 92 20.93 16.37 -0.90
CA GLY A 92 21.82 15.58 -0.06
C GLY A 92 23.30 15.88 -0.32
N THR A 93 23.67 16.05 -1.59
CA THR A 93 25.04 16.44 -1.98
C THR A 93 25.33 17.92 -1.72
N PHE A 94 24.35 18.80 -1.95
CA PHE A 94 24.53 20.25 -1.84
C PHE A 94 24.62 20.74 -0.40
N LEU A 95 23.80 20.18 0.51
CA LEU A 95 23.75 20.60 1.90
C LEU A 95 24.80 19.90 2.77
N THR A 96 25.37 18.78 2.33
CA THR A 96 26.38 18.04 3.09
C THR A 96 27.78 18.62 2.84
N PRO A 97 28.49 19.10 3.88
CA PRO A 97 29.88 19.56 3.72
C PRO A 97 30.79 18.45 3.19
N ALA A 98 31.78 18.82 2.37
CA ALA A 98 32.74 17.87 1.79
C ALA A 98 33.46 17.06 2.89
N GLY A 99 33.52 15.74 2.72
CA GLY A 99 34.13 14.82 3.68
C GLY A 99 33.28 14.49 4.92
N ASN A 100 32.10 15.08 5.09
CA ASN A 100 31.25 14.83 6.25
C ASN A 100 30.33 13.61 6.08
N THR A 101 30.66 12.51 6.76
CA THR A 101 29.88 11.26 6.76
C THR A 101 28.75 11.23 7.80
N PHE A 102 28.79 12.13 8.78
CA PHE A 102 27.81 12.21 9.88
C PHE A 102 26.56 13.00 9.51
N ALA A 103 26.68 13.97 8.59
CA ALA A 103 25.56 14.80 8.17
C ALA A 103 24.42 13.97 7.59
N ARG A 104 23.20 14.45 7.86
CA ARG A 104 21.94 13.82 7.48
C ARG A 104 21.06 14.86 6.79
N VAL A 105 20.66 14.54 5.56
CA VAL A 105 19.76 15.35 4.74
C VAL A 105 18.55 14.50 4.40
N SER A 106 17.38 14.99 4.77
CA SER A 106 16.14 14.23 4.70
C SER A 106 15.07 15.04 3.98
N PRO A 107 14.20 14.41 3.17
CA PRO A 107 13.08 15.12 2.58
C PRO A 107 12.16 15.70 3.66
N GLY A 108 11.85 16.99 3.53
CA GLY A 108 10.98 17.72 4.44
C GLY A 108 9.49 17.49 4.16
N SER A 109 8.62 18.04 5.00
CA SER A 109 7.17 17.93 4.83
C SER A 109 6.67 18.53 3.51
N GLY A 110 7.31 19.61 3.04
CA GLY A 110 6.98 20.23 1.75
C GLY A 110 7.24 19.30 0.57
N PHE A 111 8.34 18.56 0.58
CA PHE A 111 8.59 17.53 -0.45
C PHE A 111 7.50 16.47 -0.47
N TRP A 112 7.14 15.89 0.69
CA TRP A 112 6.12 14.85 0.77
C TRP A 112 4.74 15.34 0.35
N LEU A 113 4.36 16.55 0.74
CA LEU A 113 3.09 17.17 0.32
C LEU A 113 3.06 17.48 -1.18
N LEU A 114 4.18 17.90 -1.78
CA LEU A 114 4.29 18.09 -3.23
C LEU A 114 4.16 16.76 -3.97
N VAL A 115 4.89 15.72 -3.55
CA VAL A 115 4.76 14.37 -4.11
C VAL A 115 3.32 13.87 -4.00
N PHE A 116 2.68 14.05 -2.85
CA PHE A 116 1.28 13.70 -2.64
C PHE A 116 0.35 14.46 -3.60
N ALA A 117 0.45 15.78 -3.68
CA ALA A 117 -0.39 16.62 -4.54
C ALA A 117 -0.28 16.23 -6.02
N PHE A 118 0.94 16.03 -6.54
CA PHE A 118 1.12 15.69 -7.95
C PHE A 118 0.88 14.20 -8.25
N THR A 119 1.00 13.31 -7.27
CA THR A 119 0.52 11.91 -7.40
C THR A 119 -1.00 11.86 -7.44
N LEU A 120 -1.70 12.71 -6.67
CA LEU A 120 -3.16 12.85 -6.78
C LEU A 120 -3.58 13.39 -8.16
N LEU A 121 -2.86 14.39 -8.69
CA LEU A 121 -3.10 14.88 -10.05
C LEU A 121 -2.91 13.77 -11.08
N LEU A 122 -1.83 12.99 -10.96
CA LEU A 122 -1.57 11.85 -11.83
C LEU A 122 -2.69 10.82 -11.73
N ALA A 123 -3.12 10.44 -10.53
CA ALA A 123 -4.20 9.49 -10.31
C ALA A 123 -5.55 9.97 -10.89
N ASP A 124 -5.90 11.26 -10.73
CA ASP A 124 -7.09 11.87 -11.37
C ASP A 124 -7.03 11.76 -12.89
N VAL A 125 -5.86 11.99 -13.50
CA VAL A 125 -5.70 11.86 -14.94
C VAL A 125 -5.83 10.41 -15.39
N LEU A 126 -5.14 9.47 -14.73
CA LEU A 126 -5.17 8.05 -15.08
C LEU A 126 -6.57 7.44 -14.93
N THR A 127 -7.34 7.88 -13.93
CA THR A 127 -8.73 7.45 -13.75
C THR A 127 -9.65 8.01 -14.85
N ARG A 128 -9.48 9.27 -15.25
CA ARG A 128 -10.24 9.90 -16.34
C ARG A 128 -9.90 9.36 -17.73
N MET A 129 -8.69 8.82 -17.91
CA MET A 129 -8.27 8.17 -19.16
C MET A 129 -8.94 6.80 -19.38
N ASN A 130 -9.68 6.27 -18.38
CA ASN A 130 -10.34 4.95 -18.46
C ASN A 130 -9.37 3.84 -18.92
N LEU A 131 -8.18 3.84 -18.32
CA LEU A 131 -7.11 2.91 -18.66
C LEU A 131 -7.54 1.45 -18.52
N SER A 132 -7.22 0.65 -19.54
CA SER A 132 -7.41 -0.80 -19.49
C SER A 132 -6.61 -1.42 -18.33
N PRO A 133 -7.01 -2.59 -17.81
CA PRO A 133 -6.28 -3.32 -16.76
C PRO A 133 -4.75 -3.38 -16.98
N TRP A 134 -4.33 -3.79 -18.17
CA TRP A 134 -2.91 -3.92 -18.51
C TRP A 134 -2.19 -2.59 -18.59
N SER A 135 -2.85 -1.52 -19.03
CA SER A 135 -2.23 -0.20 -19.04
C SER A 135 -2.03 0.36 -17.62
N ARG A 136 -2.93 0.06 -16.67
CA ARG A 136 -2.74 0.40 -15.25
C ARG A 136 -1.53 -0.32 -14.66
N VAL A 137 -1.37 -1.61 -14.96
CA VAL A 137 -0.17 -2.38 -14.59
C VAL A 137 1.08 -1.84 -15.29
N GLY A 138 0.98 -1.48 -16.55
CA GLY A 138 2.08 -0.85 -17.31
C GLY A 138 2.57 0.45 -16.68
N VAL A 139 1.65 1.31 -16.23
CA VAL A 139 1.99 2.54 -15.51
C VAL A 139 2.70 2.23 -14.18
N LEU A 140 2.25 1.22 -13.43
CA LEU A 140 2.93 0.77 -12.22
C LEU A 140 4.35 0.29 -12.52
N VAL A 141 4.54 -0.50 -13.58
CA VAL A 141 5.87 -0.98 -14.01
C VAL A 141 6.77 0.18 -14.41
N VAL A 142 6.27 1.15 -15.18
CA VAL A 142 7.03 2.35 -15.56
C VAL A 142 7.43 3.16 -14.33
N ALA A 143 6.54 3.35 -13.37
CA ALA A 143 6.84 4.04 -12.12
C ALA A 143 7.90 3.29 -11.30
N ALA A 144 7.78 1.96 -11.18
CA ALA A 144 8.74 1.12 -10.48
C ALA A 144 10.12 1.15 -11.15
N LEU A 145 10.18 1.11 -12.48
CA LEU A 145 11.42 1.24 -13.24
C LEU A 145 12.04 2.63 -13.08
N ALA A 146 11.26 3.70 -13.11
CA ALA A 146 11.75 5.05 -12.90
C ALA A 146 12.40 5.20 -11.50
N ILE A 147 11.73 4.70 -10.45
CA ILE A 147 12.29 4.68 -9.09
C ILE A 147 13.53 3.79 -9.03
N GLY A 148 13.49 2.60 -9.64
CA GLY A 148 14.63 1.68 -9.68
C GLY A 148 15.87 2.28 -10.35
N LEU A 149 15.69 2.97 -11.48
CA LEU A 149 16.77 3.69 -12.16
C LEU A 149 17.34 4.83 -11.29
N LEU A 150 16.51 5.56 -10.56
CA LEU A 150 16.97 6.59 -9.62
C LEU A 150 17.81 5.99 -8.49
N LEU A 151 17.41 4.85 -7.94
CA LEU A 151 18.16 4.14 -6.91
C LEU A 151 19.49 3.59 -7.45
N ILE A 152 19.49 2.96 -8.63
CA ILE A 152 20.69 2.37 -9.26
C ILE A 152 21.69 3.46 -9.68
N SER A 153 21.22 4.63 -10.08
CA SER A 153 22.10 5.74 -10.47
C SER A 153 22.89 6.34 -9.31
N GLY A 154 22.58 5.98 -8.06
CA GLY A 154 23.20 6.54 -6.85
C GLY A 154 22.77 7.98 -6.54
N SER A 155 21.81 8.53 -7.29
CA SER A 155 21.33 9.90 -7.12
C SER A 155 20.80 10.20 -5.71
N TRP A 156 20.32 9.16 -5.01
CA TRP A 156 19.74 9.25 -3.67
C TRP A 156 20.69 8.78 -2.55
N ASP A 157 21.90 8.33 -2.86
CA ASP A 157 22.82 7.73 -1.87
C ASP A 157 23.21 8.71 -0.75
N SER A 158 23.19 10.01 -1.05
CA SER A 158 23.48 11.07 -0.11
C SER A 158 22.33 11.36 0.87
N LEU A 159 21.11 10.91 0.57
CA LEU A 159 19.94 11.09 1.44
C LEU A 159 20.02 10.19 2.67
N SER A 160 19.56 10.71 3.81
CA SER A 160 19.56 10.00 5.08
C SER A 160 18.89 8.64 5.00
N ILE A 161 17.75 8.53 4.31
CA ILE A 161 17.00 7.28 4.18
C ILE A 161 17.86 6.18 3.53
N LEU A 162 18.60 6.52 2.46
CA LEU A 162 19.47 5.56 1.77
C LEU A 162 20.73 5.25 2.59
N LYS A 163 21.28 6.23 3.31
CA LYS A 163 22.33 5.96 4.31
C LYS A 163 21.83 5.00 5.40
N GLU A 164 20.60 5.12 5.88
CA GLU A 164 20.01 4.16 6.84
C GLU A 164 19.81 2.78 6.22
N TYR A 165 19.40 2.72 4.94
CA TYR A 165 19.28 1.48 4.18
C TYR A 165 20.61 0.75 4.05
N PHE A 166 21.67 1.40 3.54
CA PHE A 166 22.97 0.76 3.33
C PHE A 166 23.57 0.22 4.64
N ASN A 167 23.36 0.91 5.76
CA ASN A 167 23.79 0.45 7.08
C ASN A 167 23.00 -0.75 7.61
N ARG A 168 21.83 -1.07 7.04
CA ARG A 168 20.93 -2.13 7.51
C ARG A 168 20.42 -3.03 6.38
N ALA A 169 21.12 -3.11 5.24
CA ALA A 169 20.62 -3.74 4.02
C ALA A 169 20.21 -5.22 4.26
N ASP A 170 21.04 -5.98 4.98
CA ASP A 170 20.75 -7.38 5.30
C ASP A 170 19.47 -7.54 6.13
N SER A 171 19.33 -6.72 7.18
CA SER A 171 18.12 -6.69 8.00
C SER A 171 16.91 -6.21 7.20
N PHE A 172 17.08 -5.24 6.29
CA PHE A 172 16.01 -4.72 5.46
C PHE A 172 15.37 -5.82 4.60
N TRP A 173 16.19 -6.61 3.92
CA TRP A 173 15.68 -7.70 3.09
C TRP A 173 15.13 -8.86 3.91
N ALA A 174 15.75 -9.20 5.04
CA ALA A 174 15.24 -10.22 5.95
C ALA A 174 13.85 -9.85 6.52
N GLU A 175 13.69 -8.60 6.97
CA GLU A 175 12.40 -8.10 7.46
C GLU A 175 11.39 -7.91 6.32
N GLY A 176 11.83 -7.51 5.13
CA GLY A 176 10.97 -7.45 3.94
C GLY A 176 10.40 -8.82 3.56
N ALA A 177 11.23 -9.87 3.58
CA ALA A 177 10.79 -11.24 3.34
C ALA A 177 9.78 -11.71 4.40
N LYS A 178 10.02 -11.42 5.69
CA LYS A 178 9.06 -11.70 6.76
C LYS A 178 7.75 -10.95 6.56
N HIS A 179 7.80 -9.68 6.17
CA HIS A 179 6.62 -8.85 5.93
C HIS A 179 5.73 -9.46 4.84
N VAL A 180 6.31 -9.81 3.70
CA VAL A 180 5.60 -10.44 2.57
C VAL A 180 5.06 -11.82 2.96
N THR A 181 5.86 -12.62 3.66
CA THR A 181 5.46 -13.96 4.13
C THR A 181 4.28 -13.88 5.10
N LEU A 182 4.30 -12.94 6.05
CA LEU A 182 3.18 -12.73 6.96
C LEU A 182 1.92 -12.29 6.20
N ALA A 183 2.03 -11.31 5.30
CA ALA A 183 0.87 -10.77 4.59
C ALA A 183 0.23 -11.80 3.64
N LEU A 184 1.04 -12.46 2.80
CA LEU A 184 0.57 -13.44 1.83
C LEU A 184 0.24 -14.79 2.47
N GLY A 185 1.07 -15.28 3.40
CA GLY A 185 0.88 -16.58 4.03
C GLY A 185 -0.38 -16.65 4.87
N SER A 186 -0.66 -15.60 5.66
CA SER A 186 -1.88 -15.53 6.47
C SER A 186 -3.14 -15.39 5.61
N LEU A 187 -3.07 -14.60 4.53
CA LEU A 187 -4.14 -14.53 3.53
C LEU A 187 -4.36 -15.88 2.84
N ALA A 188 -3.31 -16.58 2.43
CA ALA A 188 -3.42 -17.88 1.78
C ALA A 188 -4.11 -18.89 2.70
N ALA A 189 -3.71 -18.95 3.97
CA ALA A 189 -4.39 -19.78 4.97
C ALA A 189 -5.87 -19.38 5.13
N ALA A 190 -6.17 -18.08 5.16
CA ALA A 190 -7.54 -17.57 5.27
C ALA A 190 -8.38 -17.86 4.03
N VAL A 191 -7.79 -17.90 2.82
CA VAL A 191 -8.48 -18.30 1.59
C VAL A 191 -8.77 -19.80 1.61
N ILE A 192 -7.79 -20.63 2.00
CA ILE A 192 -7.93 -22.08 2.08
C ILE A 192 -9.07 -22.48 3.03
N LEU A 193 -9.20 -21.82 4.18
CA LEU A 193 -10.26 -22.12 5.15
C LEU A 193 -11.53 -21.30 4.92
N GLY A 194 -11.38 -20.04 4.54
CA GLY A 194 -12.48 -19.09 4.40
C GLY A 194 -13.35 -19.33 3.16
N LEU A 195 -12.79 -19.83 2.05
CA LEU A 195 -13.60 -20.18 0.87
C LEU A 195 -14.56 -21.35 1.16
N PRO A 196 -14.11 -22.52 1.66
CA PRO A 196 -15.02 -23.59 2.07
C PRO A 196 -16.05 -23.13 3.10
N LEU A 197 -15.62 -22.34 4.10
CA LEU A 197 -16.51 -21.83 5.14
C LEU A 197 -17.56 -20.88 4.56
N GLY A 198 -17.19 -20.01 3.62
CA GLY A 198 -18.10 -19.13 2.89
C GLY A 198 -19.10 -19.88 2.01
N ILE A 199 -18.65 -20.92 1.30
CA ILE A 199 -19.54 -21.80 0.53
C ILE A 199 -20.54 -22.50 1.46
N LEU A 200 -20.08 -22.98 2.61
CA LEU A 200 -20.94 -23.63 3.61
C LEU A 200 -21.96 -22.64 4.20
N CYS A 201 -21.54 -21.42 4.53
CA CYS A 201 -22.42 -20.35 5.01
C CYS A 201 -23.45 -19.95 3.95
N HIS A 202 -23.10 -19.96 2.67
CA HIS A 202 -24.05 -19.70 1.59
C HIS A 202 -25.13 -20.78 1.50
N ARG A 203 -24.79 -22.05 1.77
CA ARG A 203 -25.71 -23.18 1.73
C ARG A 203 -26.58 -23.31 2.98
N VAL A 204 -26.06 -22.90 4.14
CA VAL A 204 -26.71 -23.10 5.45
C VAL A 204 -26.87 -21.77 6.17
N GLU A 205 -28.05 -21.16 6.04
CA GLU A 205 -28.34 -19.82 6.60
C GLU A 205 -28.16 -19.76 8.13
N ARG A 206 -28.46 -20.85 8.85
CA ARG A 206 -28.23 -20.93 10.31
C ARG A 206 -26.75 -20.83 10.68
N LEU A 207 -25.86 -21.42 9.88
CA LEU A 207 -24.41 -21.34 10.10
C LEU A 207 -23.88 -19.95 9.73
N ARG A 208 -24.43 -19.34 8.68
CA ARG A 208 -24.04 -18.00 8.21
C ARG A 208 -24.07 -16.96 9.32
N ALA A 209 -25.21 -16.86 10.03
CA ALA A 209 -25.37 -15.88 11.10
C ALA A 209 -24.34 -16.10 12.23
N GLY A 210 -24.18 -17.34 12.70
CA GLY A 210 -23.23 -17.66 13.76
C GLY A 210 -21.78 -17.38 13.38
N VAL A 211 -21.34 -17.88 12.22
CA VAL A 211 -19.97 -17.72 11.72
C VAL A 211 -19.64 -16.25 11.48
N LEU A 212 -20.48 -15.51 10.75
CA LEU A 212 -20.20 -14.10 10.45
C LEU A 212 -20.19 -13.24 11.72
N ASN A 213 -21.04 -13.52 12.71
CA ASN A 213 -21.04 -12.79 13.98
C ASN A 213 -19.76 -13.06 14.78
N VAL A 214 -19.31 -14.31 14.87
CA VAL A 214 -18.05 -14.65 15.56
C VAL A 214 -16.86 -13.97 14.88
N LEU A 215 -16.77 -14.07 13.56
CA LEU A 215 -15.68 -13.45 12.80
C LEU A 215 -15.72 -11.91 12.88
N ASN A 216 -16.92 -11.31 12.99
CA ASN A 216 -17.08 -9.89 13.25
C ASN A 216 -16.54 -9.50 14.63
N ILE A 217 -16.93 -10.21 15.69
CA ILE A 217 -16.41 -9.97 17.04
C ILE A 217 -14.89 -9.95 17.04
N VAL A 218 -14.24 -10.91 16.38
CA VAL A 218 -12.77 -10.96 16.29
C VAL A 218 -12.18 -9.71 15.63
N GLN A 219 -12.77 -9.21 14.53
CA GLN A 219 -12.30 -7.99 13.86
C GLN A 219 -12.55 -6.70 14.67
N THR A 220 -13.48 -6.70 15.61
CA THR A 220 -13.73 -5.54 16.48
C THR A 220 -12.69 -5.40 17.59
N ILE A 221 -11.97 -6.47 17.94
CA ILE A 221 -10.88 -6.43 18.92
C ILE A 221 -9.71 -5.67 18.29
N PRO A 222 -9.16 -4.59 18.88
CA PRO A 222 -8.00 -3.90 18.34
C PRO A 222 -6.81 -4.83 18.11
N SER A 223 -6.06 -4.66 17.01
CA SER A 223 -5.02 -5.60 16.60
C SER A 223 -3.92 -5.80 17.66
N ILE A 224 -3.50 -4.71 18.31
CA ILE A 224 -2.54 -4.75 19.43
C ILE A 224 -3.09 -5.57 20.60
N ALA A 225 -4.38 -5.43 20.92
CA ALA A 225 -5.03 -6.19 21.99
C ALA A 225 -5.17 -7.67 21.62
N LEU A 226 -5.54 -7.98 20.37
CA LEU A 226 -5.60 -9.35 19.88
C LEU A 226 -4.23 -10.04 19.96
N PHE A 227 -3.14 -9.35 19.61
CA PHE A 227 -1.81 -9.89 19.81
C PHE A 227 -1.53 -10.23 21.28
N GLY A 228 -1.87 -9.33 22.21
CA GLY A 228 -1.76 -9.57 23.65
C GLY A 228 -2.58 -10.77 24.12
N LEU A 229 -3.82 -10.91 23.64
CA LEU A 229 -4.69 -12.05 23.94
C LEU A 229 -4.15 -13.38 23.43
N LEU A 230 -3.39 -13.38 22.33
CA LEU A 230 -2.78 -14.59 21.75
C LEU A 230 -1.50 -15.04 22.49
N ILE A 231 -0.89 -14.19 23.32
CA ILE A 231 0.34 -14.53 24.05
C ILE A 231 0.14 -15.76 24.95
N ALA A 232 -0.89 -15.73 25.80
CA ALA A 232 -1.13 -16.82 26.75
C ALA A 232 -1.56 -18.14 26.08
N PRO A 233 -2.53 -18.16 25.14
CA PRO A 233 -2.91 -19.38 24.43
C PRO A 233 -1.77 -19.99 23.63
N LEU A 234 -1.02 -19.20 22.84
CA LEU A 234 0.08 -19.75 22.04
C LEU A 234 1.29 -20.13 22.89
N GLY A 235 1.55 -19.41 23.98
CA GLY A 235 2.55 -19.80 24.97
C GLY A 235 2.20 -21.12 25.66
N TRP A 236 0.93 -21.32 26.00
CA TRP A 236 0.45 -22.58 26.56
C TRP A 236 0.61 -23.74 25.58
N VAL A 237 0.24 -23.55 24.30
CA VAL A 237 0.43 -24.56 23.24
C VAL A 237 1.92 -24.90 23.09
N ALA A 238 2.78 -23.90 23.04
CA ALA A 238 4.23 -24.10 22.91
C ALA A 238 4.82 -24.91 24.07
N ALA A 239 4.28 -24.75 25.28
CA ALA A 239 4.74 -25.45 26.48
C ALA A 239 4.21 -26.89 26.60
N HIS A 240 2.99 -27.16 26.15
CA HIS A 240 2.30 -28.43 26.41
C HIS A 240 2.21 -29.35 25.19
N VAL A 241 2.40 -28.85 23.97
CA VAL A 241 2.31 -29.66 22.74
C VAL A 241 3.72 -29.92 22.19
N PRO A 242 4.24 -31.16 22.28
CA PRO A 242 5.57 -31.50 21.80
C PRO A 242 5.76 -31.15 20.32
N GLY A 243 6.91 -30.58 19.96
CA GLY A 243 7.25 -30.21 18.58
C GLY A 243 6.73 -28.85 18.10
N THR A 244 5.73 -28.25 18.76
CA THR A 244 5.18 -26.94 18.33
C THR A 244 6.15 -25.78 18.51
N ALA A 245 6.93 -25.78 19.59
CA ALA A 245 7.98 -24.78 19.80
C ALA A 245 9.10 -24.85 18.74
N ALA A 246 9.39 -26.04 18.23
CA ALA A 246 10.36 -26.26 17.14
C ALA A 246 9.83 -25.73 15.79
N LEU A 247 8.51 -25.74 15.60
CA LEU A 247 7.82 -25.11 14.46
C LEU A 247 7.70 -23.57 14.60
N GLY A 248 8.26 -22.98 15.66
CA GLY A 248 8.25 -21.53 15.89
C GLY A 248 6.98 -21.00 16.56
N ILE A 249 6.09 -21.87 17.05
CA ILE A 249 4.90 -21.46 17.82
C ILE A 249 5.36 -21.00 19.21
N ARG A 250 5.10 -19.74 19.51
CA ARG A 250 5.46 -19.07 20.78
C ARG A 250 4.40 -18.01 21.09
N GLY A 251 4.37 -17.55 22.34
CA GLY A 251 3.46 -16.48 22.78
C GLY A 251 3.77 -15.11 22.14
N ILE A 252 5.00 -14.87 21.71
CA ILE A 252 5.42 -13.65 20.99
C ILE A 252 6.13 -14.03 19.69
N GLY A 253 6.22 -13.10 18.75
CA GLY A 253 6.92 -13.30 17.49
C GLY A 253 6.00 -13.49 16.29
N THR A 254 6.48 -14.25 15.30
CA THR A 254 5.83 -14.44 14.00
C THR A 254 4.52 -15.23 14.09
N ALA A 255 4.44 -16.20 15.01
CA ALA A 255 3.25 -17.06 15.18
C ALA A 255 1.98 -16.26 15.59
N PRO A 256 1.96 -15.46 16.67
CA PRO A 256 0.80 -14.65 17.02
C PRO A 256 0.48 -13.61 15.94
N ALA A 257 1.49 -13.04 15.28
CA ALA A 257 1.29 -12.13 14.16
C ALA A 257 0.54 -12.81 13.00
N PHE A 258 0.98 -14.00 12.59
CA PHE A 258 0.34 -14.78 11.54
C PHE A 258 -1.10 -15.14 11.90
N VAL A 259 -1.33 -15.62 13.13
CA VAL A 259 -2.67 -16.02 13.59
C VAL A 259 -3.62 -14.84 13.59
N ALA A 260 -3.22 -13.68 14.10
CA ALA A 260 -4.10 -12.51 14.11
C ALA A 260 -4.42 -12.01 12.68
N LEU A 261 -3.42 -11.95 11.79
CA LEU A 261 -3.63 -11.57 10.39
C LEU A 261 -4.57 -12.56 9.70
N PHE A 262 -4.39 -13.86 9.95
CA PHE A 262 -5.27 -14.92 9.45
C PHE A 262 -6.70 -14.73 9.96
N LEU A 263 -6.89 -14.52 11.27
CA LEU A 263 -8.20 -14.31 11.88
C LEU A 263 -8.92 -13.08 11.31
N TYR A 264 -8.19 -11.97 11.11
CA TYR A 264 -8.73 -10.76 10.50
C TYR A 264 -9.09 -10.97 9.03
N SER A 265 -8.32 -11.79 8.33
CA SER A 265 -8.55 -12.15 6.93
C SER A 265 -9.80 -13.01 6.74
N LEU A 266 -10.21 -13.80 7.74
CA LEU A 266 -11.33 -14.73 7.61
C LEU A 266 -12.66 -14.02 7.31
N LEU A 267 -13.02 -12.97 8.06
CA LEU A 267 -14.34 -12.35 7.90
C LEU A 267 -14.53 -11.81 6.48
N PRO A 268 -13.64 -10.97 5.91
CA PRO A 268 -13.88 -10.45 4.57
C PRO A 268 -13.82 -11.55 3.50
N VAL A 269 -12.98 -12.60 3.65
CA VAL A 269 -12.97 -13.74 2.73
C VAL A 269 -14.30 -14.49 2.76
N VAL A 270 -14.78 -14.88 3.94
CA VAL A 270 -16.05 -15.59 4.10
C VAL A 270 -17.22 -14.74 3.62
N ALA A 271 -17.28 -13.47 4.03
CA ALA A 271 -18.35 -12.55 3.68
C ALA A 271 -18.42 -12.31 2.17
N ASN A 272 -17.29 -12.02 1.50
CA ASN A 272 -17.26 -11.81 0.05
C ASN A 272 -17.56 -13.10 -0.73
N THR A 273 -17.21 -14.27 -0.19
CA THR A 273 -17.61 -15.56 -0.78
C THR A 273 -19.12 -15.75 -0.73
N VAL A 274 -19.75 -15.48 0.43
CA VAL A 274 -21.21 -15.56 0.57
C VAL A 274 -21.91 -14.56 -0.34
N VAL A 275 -21.44 -13.31 -0.38
CA VAL A 275 -22.00 -12.25 -1.25
C VAL A 275 -21.83 -12.59 -2.73
N GLY A 276 -20.65 -13.09 -3.13
CA GLY A 276 -20.39 -13.49 -4.51
C GLY A 276 -21.32 -14.60 -4.99
N LEU A 277 -21.48 -15.66 -4.19
CA LEU A 277 -22.38 -16.78 -4.51
C LEU A 277 -23.86 -16.36 -4.50
N ALA A 278 -24.26 -15.51 -3.53
CA ALA A 278 -25.62 -14.98 -3.48
C ALA A 278 -25.95 -14.02 -4.64
N GLY A 279 -24.92 -13.39 -5.23
CA GLY A 279 -25.05 -12.49 -6.38
C GLY A 279 -25.17 -13.20 -7.74
N VAL A 280 -25.04 -14.54 -7.78
CA VAL A 280 -25.16 -15.31 -9.03
C VAL A 280 -26.59 -15.18 -9.60
N PRO A 281 -26.78 -14.83 -10.89
CA PRO A 281 -28.10 -14.67 -11.49
C PRO A 281 -28.95 -15.93 -11.38
N ARG A 282 -30.20 -15.79 -10.93
CA ARG A 282 -31.14 -16.92 -10.81
C ARG A 282 -31.31 -17.68 -12.12
N ALA A 283 -31.40 -16.96 -13.25
CA ALA A 283 -31.52 -17.57 -14.58
C ALA A 283 -30.34 -18.52 -14.92
N ALA A 284 -29.11 -18.20 -14.49
CA ALA A 284 -27.96 -19.08 -14.70
C ALA A 284 -28.09 -20.37 -13.87
N ASN A 285 -28.57 -20.24 -12.62
CA ASN A 285 -28.80 -21.39 -11.74
C ASN A 285 -29.95 -22.28 -12.23
N ASP A 286 -31.05 -21.68 -12.72
CA ASP A 286 -32.19 -22.43 -13.24
C ASP A 286 -31.85 -23.13 -14.56
N ALA A 287 -31.08 -22.48 -15.44
CA ALA A 287 -30.55 -23.11 -16.65
C ALA A 287 -29.63 -24.30 -16.31
N ALA A 288 -28.72 -24.14 -15.35
CA ALA A 288 -27.83 -25.22 -14.92
C ALA A 288 -28.63 -26.43 -14.37
N ARG A 289 -29.70 -26.18 -13.61
CA ARG A 289 -30.63 -27.24 -13.14
C ARG A 289 -31.39 -27.88 -14.29
N GLY A 290 -31.88 -27.10 -15.25
CA GLY A 290 -32.56 -27.60 -16.45
C GLY A 290 -31.67 -28.48 -17.33
N MET A 291 -30.35 -28.27 -17.30
CA MET A 291 -29.33 -29.11 -17.94
C MET A 291 -28.96 -30.38 -17.15
N GLY A 292 -29.61 -30.65 -16.01
CA GLY A 292 -29.36 -31.83 -15.18
C GLY A 292 -28.08 -31.78 -14.35
N MET A 293 -27.48 -30.59 -14.13
CA MET A 293 -26.28 -30.47 -13.32
C MET A 293 -26.56 -30.77 -11.84
N THR A 294 -25.70 -31.61 -11.23
CA THR A 294 -25.66 -31.82 -9.78
C THR A 294 -25.23 -30.54 -9.05
N ASP A 295 -25.50 -30.42 -7.74
CA ASP A 295 -25.08 -29.25 -6.95
C ASP A 295 -23.57 -29.02 -6.96
N ARG A 296 -22.76 -30.07 -7.10
CA ARG A 296 -21.30 -29.93 -7.22
C ARG A 296 -20.91 -29.40 -8.59
N GLN A 297 -21.51 -29.92 -9.66
CA GLN A 297 -21.28 -29.43 -11.03
C GLN A 297 -21.76 -27.98 -11.18
N ARG A 298 -22.92 -27.63 -10.64
CA ARG A 298 -23.45 -26.26 -10.64
C ARG A 298 -22.53 -25.30 -9.86
N LEU A 299 -22.04 -25.72 -8.68
CA LEU A 299 -21.13 -24.91 -7.88
C LEU A 299 -19.84 -24.60 -8.64
N PHE A 300 -19.11 -25.61 -9.12
CA PHE A 300 -17.80 -25.39 -9.74
C PHE A 300 -17.88 -24.94 -11.20
N GLY A 301 -18.96 -25.27 -11.91
CA GLY A 301 -19.13 -24.95 -13.33
C GLY A 301 -19.88 -23.65 -13.62
N VAL A 302 -20.68 -23.15 -12.67
CA VAL A 302 -21.54 -21.96 -12.89
C VAL A 302 -21.43 -20.95 -11.74
N GLU A 303 -21.77 -21.34 -10.51
CA GLU A 303 -21.84 -20.39 -9.39
C GLU A 303 -20.47 -19.80 -9.04
N PHE A 304 -19.45 -20.64 -8.88
CA PHE A 304 -18.11 -20.21 -8.47
C PHE A 304 -17.42 -19.34 -9.53
N PRO A 305 -17.40 -19.68 -10.84
CA PRO A 305 -16.87 -18.79 -11.88
C PRO A 305 -17.56 -17.42 -11.91
N LEU A 306 -18.89 -17.36 -11.76
CA LEU A 306 -19.63 -16.10 -11.75
C LEU A 306 -19.41 -15.28 -10.46
N ALA A 307 -19.20 -15.95 -9.33
CA ALA A 307 -18.89 -15.32 -8.04
C ALA A 307 -17.42 -14.88 -7.92
N PHE A 308 -16.52 -15.43 -8.75
CA PHE A 308 -15.07 -15.28 -8.61
C PHE A 308 -14.58 -13.82 -8.57
N PRO A 309 -15.07 -12.88 -9.41
CA PRO A 309 -14.63 -11.49 -9.35
C PRO A 309 -14.95 -10.80 -8.01
N VAL A 310 -16.08 -11.16 -7.39
CA VAL A 310 -16.48 -10.65 -6.08
C VAL A 310 -15.59 -11.25 -4.98
N ILE A 311 -15.31 -12.56 -5.04
CA ILE A 311 -14.37 -13.23 -4.13
C ILE A 311 -12.99 -12.58 -4.22
N LEU A 312 -12.47 -12.36 -5.43
CA LEU A 312 -11.19 -11.69 -5.66
C LEU A 312 -11.16 -10.27 -5.12
N THR A 313 -12.28 -9.54 -5.19
CA THR A 313 -12.42 -8.22 -4.57
C THR A 313 -12.23 -8.30 -3.05
N GLY A 314 -12.80 -9.33 -2.40
CA GLY A 314 -12.56 -9.61 -0.99
C GLY A 314 -11.09 -9.90 -0.70
N ILE A 315 -10.45 -10.76 -1.51
CA ILE A 315 -9.03 -11.11 -1.38
C ILE A 315 -8.14 -9.86 -1.53
N ARG A 316 -8.45 -8.96 -2.47
CA ARG A 316 -7.74 -7.68 -2.64
C ARG A 316 -7.80 -6.82 -1.39
N ILE A 317 -8.99 -6.62 -0.84
CA ILE A 317 -9.19 -5.80 0.37
C ILE A 317 -8.35 -6.37 1.51
N VAL A 318 -8.41 -7.69 1.72
CA VAL A 318 -7.65 -8.36 2.78
C VAL A 318 -6.15 -8.27 2.55
N LEU A 319 -5.67 -8.42 1.32
CA LEU A 319 -4.24 -8.32 1.03
C LEU A 319 -3.69 -6.94 1.39
N VAL A 320 -4.39 -5.87 0.96
CA VAL A 320 -4.00 -4.49 1.27
C VAL A 320 -4.04 -4.24 2.78
N GLN A 321 -5.09 -4.73 3.45
CA GLN A 321 -5.24 -4.65 4.91
C GLN A 321 -4.11 -5.40 5.63
N ASN A 322 -3.76 -6.61 5.19
CA ASN A 322 -2.72 -7.44 5.79
C ASN A 322 -1.33 -6.83 5.65
N ILE A 323 -1.01 -6.22 4.49
CA ILE A 323 0.26 -5.49 4.31
C ILE A 323 0.36 -4.36 5.35
N GLY A 324 -0.71 -3.60 5.56
CA GLY A 324 -0.77 -2.59 6.61
C GLY A 324 -0.59 -3.17 8.01
N LEU A 325 -1.40 -4.16 8.38
CA LEU A 325 -1.40 -4.76 9.72
C LEU A 325 -0.10 -5.52 10.04
N ALA A 326 0.56 -6.10 9.05
CA ALA A 326 1.86 -6.74 9.21
C ALA A 326 2.94 -5.76 9.69
N THR A 327 2.75 -4.45 9.49
CA THR A 327 3.63 -3.43 10.08
C THR A 327 3.49 -3.41 11.61
N ILE A 328 2.28 -3.56 12.14
CA ILE A 328 2.01 -3.53 13.59
C ILE A 328 2.60 -4.78 14.28
N ALA A 329 2.73 -5.90 13.58
CA ALA A 329 3.30 -7.15 14.10
C ALA A 329 4.72 -6.98 14.70
N ALA A 330 5.48 -5.98 14.25
CA ALA A 330 6.80 -5.68 14.81
C ALA A 330 6.75 -5.35 16.32
N LEU A 331 5.64 -4.82 16.84
CA LEU A 331 5.48 -4.50 18.27
C LEU A 331 5.55 -5.73 19.19
N ILE A 332 5.24 -6.92 18.66
CA ILE A 332 5.28 -8.19 19.40
C ILE A 332 6.44 -9.09 18.94
N GLY A 333 7.40 -8.54 18.21
CA GLY A 333 8.53 -9.29 17.65
C GLY A 333 8.19 -10.12 16.41
N GLY A 334 7.04 -9.88 15.76
CA GLY A 334 6.65 -10.56 14.52
C GLY A 334 7.54 -10.24 13.32
N GLY A 335 8.29 -9.14 13.40
CA GLY A 335 9.15 -8.67 12.32
C GLY A 335 8.39 -7.85 11.28
N GLY A 336 8.91 -7.83 10.06
CA GLY A 336 8.40 -7.05 8.95
C GLY A 336 8.98 -5.63 8.89
N PHE A 337 8.62 -4.87 7.86
CA PHE A 337 9.04 -3.47 7.73
C PHE A 337 8.67 -2.57 8.92
N GLY A 338 7.69 -2.99 9.72
CA GLY A 338 7.35 -2.35 10.98
C GLY A 338 8.49 -2.24 11.98
N VAL A 339 9.49 -3.14 11.91
CA VAL A 339 10.68 -3.07 12.76
C VAL A 339 11.38 -1.71 12.59
N PHE A 340 11.55 -1.23 11.35
CA PHE A 340 12.13 0.07 11.07
C PHE A 340 11.20 1.21 11.48
N VAL A 341 9.90 1.07 11.25
CA VAL A 341 8.89 2.07 11.65
C VAL A 341 8.96 2.33 13.15
N PHE A 342 8.84 1.29 13.98
CA PHE A 342 8.80 1.47 15.43
C PHE A 342 10.16 1.80 16.04
N GLN A 343 11.26 1.29 15.49
CA GLN A 343 12.61 1.73 15.88
C GLN A 343 12.80 3.21 15.57
N GLY A 344 12.37 3.68 14.40
CA GLY A 344 12.46 5.07 14.00
C GLY A 344 11.64 5.99 14.90
N VAL A 345 10.42 5.59 15.25
CA VAL A 345 9.59 6.31 16.22
C VAL A 345 10.27 6.37 17.59
N GLY A 346 10.75 5.23 18.10
CA GLY A 346 11.43 5.18 19.40
C GLY A 346 12.73 5.99 19.46
N GLN A 347 13.41 6.17 18.33
CA GLN A 347 14.66 6.94 18.22
C GLN A 347 14.45 8.38 17.73
N THR A 348 13.20 8.81 17.49
CA THR A 348 12.88 10.10 16.82
C THR A 348 13.63 10.27 15.48
N ALA A 349 13.90 9.14 14.81
CA ALA A 349 14.63 9.05 13.55
C ALA A 349 13.64 8.84 12.41
N MET A 350 13.09 9.95 11.88
CA MET A 350 12.09 9.92 10.80
C MET A 350 12.58 9.18 9.55
N ASP A 351 13.88 9.23 9.25
CA ASP A 351 14.47 8.50 8.11
C ASP A 351 14.30 6.98 8.24
N LEU A 352 14.42 6.47 9.47
CA LEU A 352 14.22 5.05 9.77
C LEU A 352 12.73 4.68 9.71
N VAL A 353 11.86 5.61 10.12
CA VAL A 353 10.41 5.44 9.96
C VAL A 353 10.05 5.28 8.47
N LEU A 354 10.57 6.18 7.62
CA LEU A 354 10.35 6.16 6.18
C LEU A 354 10.97 4.94 5.49
N LEU A 355 12.10 4.45 5.98
CA LEU A 355 12.73 3.22 5.49
C LEU A 355 11.78 2.01 5.59
N GLY A 356 10.96 1.94 6.64
CA GLY A 356 9.92 0.91 6.76
C GLY A 356 8.60 1.28 6.08
N ALA A 357 8.16 2.53 6.20
CA ALA A 357 6.83 2.94 5.72
C ALA A 357 6.72 2.98 4.19
N MET A 358 7.75 3.48 3.48
CA MET A 358 7.67 3.63 2.02
C MET A 358 7.55 2.28 1.29
N PRO A 359 8.35 1.23 1.59
CA PRO A 359 8.17 -0.08 0.99
C PRO A 359 6.80 -0.70 1.30
N THR A 360 6.28 -0.55 2.53
CA THR A 360 4.93 -1.03 2.89
C THR A 360 3.86 -0.38 2.02
N VAL A 361 3.90 0.94 1.87
CA VAL A 361 2.95 1.70 1.03
C VAL A 361 3.08 1.28 -0.43
N ALA A 362 4.31 1.15 -0.95
CA ALA A 362 4.56 0.71 -2.31
C ALA A 362 4.00 -0.71 -2.57
N LEU A 363 4.22 -1.65 -1.65
CA LEU A 363 3.67 -3.01 -1.73
C LEU A 363 2.13 -3.00 -1.72
N ALA A 364 1.51 -2.21 -0.84
CA ALA A 364 0.06 -2.12 -0.75
C ALA A 364 -0.57 -1.57 -2.05
N PHE A 365 -0.01 -0.50 -2.61
CA PHE A 365 -0.47 0.04 -3.89
C PHE A 365 -0.23 -0.92 -5.06
N ALA A 366 0.94 -1.55 -5.12
CA ALA A 366 1.25 -2.53 -6.16
C ALA A 366 0.27 -3.71 -6.10
N ALA A 367 0.05 -4.28 -4.91
CA ALA A 367 -0.91 -5.36 -4.71
C ALA A 367 -2.33 -4.94 -5.11
N ALA A 368 -2.77 -3.75 -4.72
CA ALA A 368 -4.09 -3.24 -5.07
C ALA A 368 -4.28 -3.10 -6.59
N ILE A 369 -3.33 -2.47 -7.29
CA ILE A 369 -3.39 -2.24 -8.74
C ILE A 369 -3.35 -3.56 -9.51
N ILE A 370 -2.49 -4.50 -9.12
CA ILE A 370 -2.37 -5.81 -9.78
C ILE A 370 -3.66 -6.60 -9.60
N LEU A 371 -4.20 -6.70 -8.38
CA LEU A 371 -5.44 -7.44 -8.15
C LEU A 371 -6.65 -6.76 -8.80
N ASP A 372 -6.72 -5.43 -8.82
CA ASP A 372 -7.77 -4.71 -9.55
C ASP A 372 -7.76 -5.02 -11.05
N ALA A 373 -6.58 -5.14 -11.65
CA ALA A 373 -6.44 -5.53 -13.04
C ALA A 373 -6.93 -6.98 -13.25
N VAL A 374 -6.56 -7.90 -12.36
CA VAL A 374 -7.01 -9.31 -12.41
C VAL A 374 -8.52 -9.42 -12.25
N ILE A 375 -9.11 -8.71 -11.29
CA ILE A 375 -10.56 -8.68 -11.05
C ILE A 375 -11.30 -8.25 -12.32
N GLU A 376 -10.88 -7.14 -12.95
CA GLU A 376 -11.55 -6.66 -14.16
C GLU A 376 -11.45 -7.66 -15.32
N MET A 377 -10.31 -8.34 -15.48
CA MET A 377 -10.14 -9.38 -16.51
C MET A 377 -11.03 -10.60 -16.27
N THR A 378 -11.27 -10.97 -15.01
CA THR A 378 -12.15 -12.08 -14.64
C THR A 378 -13.62 -11.69 -14.64
N SER A 379 -13.92 -10.40 -14.56
CA SER A 379 -15.29 -9.91 -14.63
C SER A 379 -15.82 -10.11 -16.04
N THR A 380 -16.87 -10.91 -16.18
CA THR A 380 -17.61 -11.07 -17.43
C THR A 380 -18.45 -9.81 -17.67
N LYS A 381 -17.78 -8.67 -17.89
CA LYS A 381 -18.47 -7.46 -18.32
C LYS A 381 -19.02 -7.76 -19.70
N ARG A 382 -20.34 -7.94 -19.79
CA ARG A 382 -21.07 -7.78 -21.04
C ARG A 382 -20.58 -6.46 -21.64
N ARG A 383 -19.88 -6.51 -22.77
CA ARG A 383 -19.89 -5.40 -23.72
C ARG A 383 -21.37 -5.21 -24.04
N ALA A 384 -22.05 -4.36 -23.28
CA ALA A 384 -23.30 -3.82 -23.74
C ALA A 384 -22.90 -2.95 -24.94
N ASP A 385 -23.20 -3.44 -26.13
CA ASP A 385 -23.13 -2.61 -27.32
C ASP A 385 -23.94 -1.33 -27.05
N PRO A 386 -23.42 -0.15 -27.40
CA PRO A 386 -24.26 1.02 -27.47
C PRO A 386 -25.29 0.77 -28.58
N ALA A 387 -26.54 0.54 -28.17
CA ALA A 387 -27.68 0.56 -29.08
C ALA A 387 -27.92 1.97 -29.62
#